data_AF-A0A7S2B2T7-F1
#
_entry.id   AF-A0A7S2B2T7-F1
#
_cell.length_a   1.000
_cell.length_b   1.000
_cell.length_c   1.000
_cell.angle_alpha   90.00
_cell.angle_beta   90.00
_cell.angle_gamma   90.00
#
_symmetry.space_group_name_H-M   'P 1'
#
loop_
_entity.id
_entity.type
_entity.pdbx_description
1 polymer ?
#
loop_
_entity_poly.entity_id
_entity_poly.type
_entity_poly.pdbx_seq_one_letter_code
_entity_poly.pdbx_strand_id
1 'polypeptide(L)'
;ELSLWRMIFEKLDRDHSGSVERIEVTQTLRDPELDPEFAALLHSELGLPDHVRREDGTRDLFDAIWNKMDVNRDQSVSFEEFTAFVRKVKKGGLADVEREGA
;
A
#
# COMPACT_ATOMS: atom_id res chain seq x y z
N GLU A 1 18.04 -0.60 0.44
CA GLU A 1 16.66 -1.13 0.33
C GLU A 1 15.78 -0.82 1.54
N LEU A 2 16.17 -1.16 2.78
CA LEU A 2 15.38 -0.83 3.98
C LEU A 2 15.06 0.68 4.12
N SER A 3 15.98 1.53 3.65
CA SER A 3 15.82 3.00 3.66
C SER A 3 14.68 3.52 2.77
N LEU A 4 14.42 2.88 1.62
CA LEU A 4 13.34 3.28 0.71
C LEU A 4 11.98 2.92 1.32
N TRP A 5 11.83 1.69 1.81
CA TRP A 5 10.60 1.23 2.45
C TRP A 5 10.27 2.01 3.70
N ARG A 6 11.30 2.41 4.46
CA ARG A 6 11.14 3.29 5.60
C ARG A 6 10.64 4.68 5.20
N MET A 7 11.23 5.28 4.16
CA MET A 7 10.78 6.57 3.65
C MET A 7 9.34 6.52 3.12
N ILE A 8 8.96 5.46 2.40
CA ILE A 8 7.57 5.26 1.95
C ILE A 8 6.64 5.15 3.15
N PHE A 9 6.99 4.31 4.12
CA PHE A 9 6.19 4.13 5.33
C PHE A 9 5.99 5.43 6.09
N GLU A 10 7.06 6.19 6.33
CA GLU A 10 7.00 7.49 7.02
C GLU A 10 6.21 8.56 6.25
N LYS A 11 6.14 8.46 4.92
CA LYS A 11 5.26 9.33 4.12
C LYS A 11 3.79 8.91 4.18
N LEU A 12 3.50 7.63 4.40
CA LEU A 12 2.14 7.12 4.56
C LEU A 12 1.62 7.35 5.98
N ASP A 13 2.48 7.20 6.99
CA ASP A 13 2.25 7.45 8.43
C ASP A 13 2.31 8.95 8.70
N ARG A 14 1.20 9.64 8.41
CA ARG A 14 1.11 11.11 8.43
C ARG A 14 1.09 11.65 9.85
N ASP A 15 0.47 10.91 10.77
CA ASP A 15 0.41 11.30 12.18
C ASP A 15 1.62 10.84 12.99
N HIS A 16 2.52 10.06 12.37
CA HIS A 16 3.73 9.51 12.97
C HIS A 16 3.45 8.62 14.18
N SER A 17 2.32 7.92 14.17
CA SER A 17 1.92 6.94 15.19
C SER A 17 2.80 5.69 15.17
N GLY A 18 3.57 5.47 14.10
CA GLY A 18 4.39 4.28 13.90
C GLY A 18 3.64 3.11 13.25
N SER A 19 2.39 3.32 12.87
CA SER A 19 1.55 2.41 12.10
C SER A 19 0.82 3.21 11.03
N VAL A 20 0.60 2.61 9.86
CA VAL A 20 -0.14 3.28 8.78
C VAL A 20 -1.59 2.85 8.86
N GLU A 21 -2.50 3.79 9.07
CA GLU A 21 -3.93 3.52 9.04
C GLU A 21 -4.50 3.65 7.61
N ARG A 22 -5.63 2.97 7.37
CA ARG A 22 -6.31 2.99 6.07
C ARG A 22 -6.68 4.40 5.62
N ILE A 23 -7.07 5.24 6.59
CA ILE A 23 -7.45 6.63 6.32
C ILE A 23 -6.26 7.44 5.84
N GLU A 24 -5.06 7.21 6.39
CA GLU A 24 -3.86 7.95 6.03
C GLU A 24 -3.41 7.64 4.61
N VAL A 25 -3.44 6.37 4.20
CA VAL A 25 -3.14 6.00 2.80
C VAL A 25 -4.14 6.65 1.85
N THR A 26 -5.44 6.61 2.20
CA THR A 26 -6.48 7.25 1.38
C THR A 26 -6.31 8.76 1.31
N GLN A 27 -5.89 9.41 2.40
CA GLN A 27 -5.61 10.84 2.43
C GLN A 27 -4.39 11.17 1.58
N THR A 28 -3.31 10.39 1.67
CA THR A 28 -2.10 10.57 0.88
C THR A 28 -2.38 10.42 -0.62
N LEU A 29 -3.15 9.40 -1.04
CA LEU A 29 -3.54 9.23 -2.45
C LEU A 29 -4.50 10.31 -2.98
N ARG A 30 -5.17 11.04 -2.09
CA ARG A 30 -6.06 12.16 -2.44
C ARG A 30 -5.38 13.53 -2.29
N ASP A 31 -4.14 13.55 -1.84
CA ASP A 31 -3.38 14.76 -1.60
C ASP A 31 -2.98 15.37 -2.97
N PRO A 32 -3.46 16.57 -3.33
CA PRO A 32 -3.12 17.19 -4.61
C PRO A 32 -1.64 17.60 -4.68
N GLU A 33 -0.95 17.68 -3.55
CA GLU A 33 0.48 17.97 -3.46
C GLU A 33 1.33 16.70 -3.41
N LEU A 34 0.71 15.52 -3.58
CA LEU A 34 1.44 14.26 -3.66
C LEU A 34 2.43 14.30 -4.83
N ASP A 35 3.68 14.02 -4.50
CA ASP A 35 4.74 13.94 -5.49
C ASP A 35 4.41 12.85 -6.55
N PRO A 36 4.38 13.20 -7.86
CA PRO A 36 4.03 12.25 -8.91
C PRO A 36 4.98 11.05 -9.02
N GLU A 37 6.27 11.24 -8.72
CA GLU A 37 7.24 10.14 -8.71
C GLU A 37 6.97 9.21 -7.53
N PHE A 38 6.56 9.76 -6.38
CA PHE A 38 6.15 8.97 -5.24
C PHE A 38 4.86 8.18 -5.50
N ALA A 39 3.86 8.78 -6.15
CA ALA A 39 2.66 8.07 -6.57
C ALA A 39 2.97 6.92 -7.54
N ALA A 40 3.83 7.18 -8.52
CA ALA A 40 4.31 6.16 -9.46
C ALA A 40 5.05 5.02 -8.74
N LEU A 41 5.84 5.34 -7.71
CA LEU A 41 6.55 4.36 -6.88
C LEU A 41 5.58 3.48 -6.07
N LEU A 42 4.55 4.07 -5.46
CA LEU A 42 3.50 3.29 -4.76
C LEU A 42 2.80 2.33 -5.72
N HIS A 43 2.53 2.78 -6.94
CA HIS A 43 1.93 1.95 -7.97
C HIS A 43 2.87 0.83 -8.44
N SER A 44 4.11 1.14 -8.79
CA SER A 44 5.05 0.16 -9.34
C SER A 44 5.51 -0.86 -8.30
N GLU A 45 5.73 -0.44 -7.06
CA GLU A 45 6.30 -1.30 -6.02
C GLU A 45 5.26 -2.01 -5.16
N LEU A 46 4.12 -1.36 -4.87
CA LEU A 46 3.09 -1.91 -4.00
C LEU A 46 1.81 -2.31 -4.76
N GLY A 47 1.69 -1.92 -6.02
CA GLY A 47 0.48 -2.14 -6.82
C GLY A 47 -0.68 -1.22 -6.43
N LEU A 48 -0.47 -0.24 -5.55
CA LEU A 48 -1.54 0.65 -5.09
C LEU A 48 -2.07 1.50 -6.25
N PRO A 49 -3.39 1.74 -6.32
CA PRO A 49 -3.92 2.66 -7.31
C PRO A 49 -3.50 4.09 -6.99
N ASP A 50 -3.35 4.92 -8.01
CA ASP A 50 -3.04 6.35 -7.90
C ASP A 50 -4.21 7.17 -7.34
N HIS A 51 -5.43 6.61 -7.38
CA HIS A 51 -6.62 7.19 -6.78
C HIS A 51 -7.54 6.10 -6.22
N VAL A 52 -8.40 6.46 -5.25
CA VAL A 52 -9.38 5.55 -4.66
C VAL A 52 -10.78 6.06 -4.92
N ARG A 53 -11.51 5.40 -5.81
CA ARG A 53 -12.89 5.71 -6.20
C ARG A 53 -13.70 4.42 -6.34
N ARG A 54 -14.99 4.51 -5.97
CA ARG A 54 -15.91 3.37 -6.06
C ARG A 54 -16.42 3.15 -7.49
N GLU A 55 -16.57 4.22 -8.25
CA GLU A 55 -17.21 4.20 -9.57
C GLU A 55 -16.36 3.53 -10.65
N ASP A 56 -15.03 3.54 -10.49
CA ASP A 56 -14.06 2.97 -11.44
C ASP A 56 -13.41 1.66 -10.93
N GLY A 57 -13.81 1.16 -9.77
CA GLY A 57 -13.29 -0.09 -9.19
C GLY A 57 -11.91 0.02 -8.53
N THR A 58 -11.27 1.18 -8.53
CA THR A 58 -9.96 1.37 -7.86
C THR A 58 -10.03 1.16 -6.35
N ARG A 59 -11.20 1.41 -5.74
CA ARG A 59 -11.46 1.06 -4.34
C ARG A 59 -11.34 -0.43 -4.07
N ASP A 60 -11.85 -1.28 -4.96
CA ASP A 60 -11.82 -2.72 -4.73
C ASP A 60 -10.39 -3.26 -4.89
N LEU A 61 -9.62 -2.69 -5.81
CA LEU A 61 -8.18 -2.95 -5.93
C LEU A 61 -7.42 -2.53 -4.68
N PHE A 62 -7.68 -1.32 -4.18
CA PHE A 62 -7.10 -0.83 -2.93
C PHE A 62 -7.43 -1.76 -1.76
N ASP A 63 -8.70 -2.19 -1.63
CA ASP A 63 -9.14 -3.07 -0.55
C ASP A 63 -8.50 -4.46 -0.65
N ALA A 64 -8.31 -4.99 -1.85
CA ALA A 64 -7.62 -6.25 -2.08
C ALA A 64 -6.13 -6.19 -1.67
N ILE A 65 -5.46 -5.06 -1.91
CA ILE A 65 -4.07 -4.84 -1.51
C ILE A 65 -3.99 -4.58 0.00
N TRP A 66 -4.90 -3.77 0.55
CA TRP A 66 -4.98 -3.48 1.98
C TRP A 66 -5.11 -4.76 2.79
N ASN A 67 -6.04 -5.65 2.43
CA ASN A 67 -6.25 -6.92 3.11
C ASN A 67 -5.04 -7.88 3.04
N LYS A 68 -4.10 -7.65 2.10
CA LYS A 68 -2.84 -8.40 2.02
C LYS A 68 -1.74 -7.79 2.88
N MET A 69 -1.82 -6.48 3.14
CA MET A 69 -0.88 -5.76 4.01
C MET A 69 -1.27 -5.91 5.49
N ASP A 70 -2.54 -5.68 5.81
CA ASP A 70 -3.14 -5.79 7.15
C ASP A 70 -3.47 -7.27 7.45
N VAL A 71 -2.44 -8.02 7.85
CA VAL A 71 -2.52 -9.47 8.05
C VAL A 71 -3.29 -9.82 9.31
N ASN A 72 -3.09 -9.04 10.38
CA ASN A 72 -3.75 -9.25 11.66
C ASN A 72 -5.17 -8.65 11.73
N ARG A 73 -5.58 -7.85 10.73
CA ARG A 73 -6.88 -7.19 10.60
C ARG A 73 -7.16 -6.20 11.73
N ASP A 74 -6.14 -5.53 12.22
CA ASP A 74 -6.28 -4.49 13.25
C ASP A 74 -6.61 -3.11 12.69
N GLN A 75 -6.82 -3.00 11.36
CA GLN A 75 -7.10 -1.76 10.62
C GLN A 75 -5.91 -0.80 10.52
N SER A 76 -4.73 -1.26 10.92
CA SER A 76 -3.46 -0.57 10.76
C SER A 76 -2.45 -1.49 10.09
N VAL A 77 -1.38 -0.93 9.56
CA VAL A 77 -0.26 -1.69 9.00
C VAL A 77 0.99 -1.23 9.72
N SER A 78 1.53 -2.11 10.54
CA SER A 78 2.82 -1.88 11.19
C SER A 78 3.97 -1.92 10.17
N PHE A 79 5.13 -1.35 10.53
CA PHE A 79 6.30 -1.42 9.65
C PHE A 79 6.74 -2.87 9.35
N GLU A 80 6.51 -3.79 10.29
CA GLU A 80 6.79 -5.22 10.11
C GLU A 80 5.89 -5.84 9.05
N GLU A 81 4.58 -5.58 9.11
CA GLU A 81 3.60 -6.05 8.12
C GLU A 81 3.86 -5.44 6.74
N PHE A 82 4.15 -4.13 6.69
CA PHE A 82 4.51 -3.44 5.46
C PHE A 82 5.73 -4.08 4.78
N THR A 83 6.82 -4.29 5.52
CA THR A 83 8.04 -4.89 4.94
C THR A 83 7.85 -6.37 4.59
N ALA A 84 7.02 -7.11 5.33
CA ALA A 84 6.65 -8.48 5.00
C ALA A 84 5.88 -8.54 3.67
N PHE A 85 4.92 -7.63 3.47
CA PHE A 85 4.17 -7.50 2.22
C PHE A 85 5.11 -7.17 1.05
N VAL A 86 5.95 -6.15 1.18
CA VAL A 86 6.92 -5.77 0.13
C VAL A 86 7.83 -6.94 -0.24
N ARG A 87 8.35 -7.67 0.76
CA ARG A 87 9.18 -8.85 0.51
C ARG A 87 8.41 -9.93 -0.25
N LYS A 88 7.13 -10.11 0.04
CA LYS A 88 6.25 -11.05 -0.66
C LYS A 88 6.02 -10.61 -2.12
N VAL A 89 5.75 -9.33 -2.36
CA VAL A 89 5.59 -8.75 -3.71
C VAL A 89 6.88 -8.90 -4.53
N LYS A 90 8.05 -8.58 -3.95
CA LYS A 90 9.35 -8.73 -4.62
C LYS A 90 9.73 -10.19 -4.90
N LYS A 91 9.39 -11.11 -4.00
CA LYS A 91 9.72 -12.53 -4.13
C LYS A 91 8.78 -13.28 -5.10
N GLY A 92 7.52 -12.86 -5.18
CA GLY A 92 6.49 -13.46 -6.04
C GLY A 92 6.18 -12.70 -7.33
N GLY A 93 6.88 -11.57 -7.57
CA GLY A 93 6.81 -10.73 -8.77
C GLY A 93 5.49 -10.77 -9.52
N LEU A 94 4.41 -10.22 -8.96
CA LEU A 94 3.08 -10.05 -9.60
C LEU A 94 2.46 -11.30 -10.30
N ALA A 95 3.09 -12.47 -10.26
CA ALA A 95 2.68 -13.65 -11.02
C ALA A 95 1.81 -14.62 -10.21
N ASP A 96 1.88 -14.56 -8.88
CA ASP A 96 1.13 -15.45 -7.99
C ASP A 96 -0.24 -14.90 -7.57
N VAL A 97 -0.63 -13.70 -8.03
CA VAL A 97 -1.94 -13.11 -7.67
C VAL A 97 -3.09 -13.66 -8.53
N GLU A 98 -2.81 -14.35 -9.64
CA GLU A 98 -3.83 -14.94 -10.52
C GLU A 98 -4.12 -16.43 -10.27
N ARG A 99 -3.55 -17.06 -9.23
CA ARG A 99 -3.72 -18.51 -8.99
C ARG A 99 -4.27 -18.88 -7.62
N GLU A 100 -5.31 -18.20 -7.15
CA GLU A 100 -6.23 -18.78 -6.16
C GLU A 100 -7.67 -18.58 -6.62
N GLY A 101 -8.05 -19.42 -7.58
CA GLY A 101 -9.36 -19.45 -8.22
C GLY A 101 -9.45 -20.67 -9.13
N ALA A 102 -9.26 -21.87 -8.56
CA ALA A 102 -9.50 -23.16 -9.21
C ALA A 102 -10.34 -24.04 -8.30
#